data_AF-A0A229UNH1-F1
#
_entry.id   AF-A0A229UNH1-F1
#
_cell.length_a   1.000
_cell.length_b   1.000
_cell.length_c   1.000
_cell.angle_alpha   90.00
_cell.angle_beta   90.00
_cell.angle_gamma   90.00
#
_symmetry.space_group_name_H-M   'P 1'
#
loop_
_entity.id
_entity.type
_entity.pdbx_description
1 polymer ?
#
loop_
_entity_poly.entity_id
_entity_poly.type
_entity_poly.pdbx_seq_one_letter_code
_entity_poly.pdbx_strand_id
1 'polypeptide(L)'
;MKRPNFILYRDPAYGFTVQLPRWWKSYIVVKRMQRPIDAEYGVSFVFRYKGKVYDEVLTLLVYRMTRKQWRDKGYENSPIVFLAERSGLIFAYTLPEELPDAFLDPSKQNYDYKKYGRPIRLLKRMVNKDAPVIVKTFRFAGVSAPGRISCQARPSTPLRASKVWPYRP
;
A
#
# COMPACT_ATOMS: atom_id res chain seq x y z
N MET A 1 16.90 25.39 -5.53
CA MET A 1 16.00 24.64 -4.62
C MET A 1 16.01 23.16 -4.99
N LYS A 2 16.39 22.26 -4.08
CA LYS A 2 16.33 20.80 -4.32
C LYS A 2 14.86 20.38 -4.43
N ARG A 3 14.47 19.80 -5.56
CA ARG A 3 13.09 19.29 -5.74
C ARG A 3 12.83 18.16 -4.74
N PRO A 4 11.64 18.09 -4.11
CA PRO A 4 11.30 16.96 -3.25
C PRO A 4 11.39 15.65 -4.04
N ASN A 5 11.95 14.63 -3.40
CA ASN A 5 12.13 13.28 -3.99
C ASN A 5 10.84 12.44 -3.93
N PHE A 6 9.71 13.08 -3.65
CA PHE A 6 8.40 12.45 -3.54
C PHE A 6 7.36 13.23 -4.36
N ILE A 7 6.28 12.53 -4.70
CA ILE A 7 5.03 13.08 -5.22
C ILE A 7 3.96 12.90 -4.14
N LEU A 8 3.14 13.92 -3.92
CA LEU A 8 2.04 13.83 -2.96
C LEU A 8 0.81 13.31 -3.69
N TYR A 9 0.32 12.15 -3.27
CA TYR A 9 -1.02 11.70 -3.65
C TYR A 9 -2.03 12.28 -2.67
N ARG A 10 -3.11 12.86 -3.19
CA ARG A 10 -4.25 13.33 -2.41
C ARG A 10 -5.50 12.62 -2.91
N ASP A 11 -6.16 11.94 -1.98
CA ASP A 11 -7.44 11.32 -2.26
C ASP A 11 -8.55 12.38 -2.27
N PRO A 12 -9.38 12.46 -3.33
CA PRO A 12 -10.44 13.44 -3.42
C PRO A 12 -11.70 13.06 -2.62
N ALA A 13 -11.91 11.79 -2.30
CA ALA A 13 -13.15 11.31 -1.69
C ALA A 13 -13.10 11.36 -0.16
N TYR A 14 -12.01 10.88 0.43
CA TYR A 14 -11.79 10.78 1.88
C TYR A 14 -10.71 11.72 2.38
N GLY A 15 -10.11 12.52 1.49
CA GLY A 15 -9.22 13.60 1.85
C GLY A 15 -7.92 13.17 2.52
N PHE A 16 -7.49 11.91 2.42
CA PHE A 16 -6.18 11.50 2.91
C PHE A 16 -5.08 11.81 1.89
N THR A 17 -3.83 11.80 2.36
CA THR A 17 -2.64 12.02 1.56
C THR A 17 -1.58 10.99 1.89
N VAL A 18 -0.81 10.57 0.88
CA VAL A 18 0.39 9.75 1.03
C VAL A 18 1.51 10.30 0.15
N GLN A 19 2.75 10.18 0.59
CA GLN A 19 3.93 10.55 -0.17
C GLN A 19 4.46 9.31 -0.90
N LEU A 20 4.46 9.36 -2.22
CA LEU A 20 5.02 8.31 -3.07
C LEU A 20 6.41 8.73 -3.54
N PRO A 21 7.40 7.84 -3.65
CA PRO A 21 8.68 8.15 -4.26
C PRO A 21 8.49 8.67 -5.68
N ARG A 22 9.22 9.70 -6.07
CA ARG A 22 9.03 10.35 -7.38
C ARG A 22 9.20 9.37 -8.56
N TRP A 23 10.06 8.38 -8.39
CA TRP A 23 10.33 7.36 -9.40
C TRP A 23 9.11 6.45 -9.66
N TRP A 24 8.17 6.30 -8.71
CA TRP A 24 6.95 5.52 -8.92
C TRP A 24 6.09 6.10 -10.04
N LYS A 25 6.15 7.41 -10.31
CA LYS A 25 5.31 8.10 -11.30
C LYS A 25 5.28 7.41 -12.66
N SER A 26 6.40 6.82 -13.10
CA SER A 26 6.49 6.16 -14.40
C SER A 26 5.98 4.71 -14.39
N TYR A 27 5.84 4.10 -13.21
CA TYR A 27 5.56 2.68 -13.03
C TYR A 27 4.24 2.37 -12.33
N ILE A 28 3.42 3.38 -12.05
CA ILE A 28 2.11 3.18 -11.42
C ILE A 28 0.98 3.73 -12.29
N VAL A 29 -0.18 3.10 -12.14
CA VAL A 29 -1.49 3.64 -12.52
C VAL A 29 -2.34 3.64 -11.26
N VAL A 30 -3.02 4.75 -10.97
CA VAL A 30 -3.92 4.82 -9.82
C VAL A 30 -5.32 4.42 -10.26
N LYS A 31 -5.85 3.34 -9.72
CA LYS A 31 -7.25 2.93 -9.88
C LYS A 31 -8.02 3.23 -8.60
N ARG A 32 -9.22 3.77 -8.74
CA ARG A 32 -10.15 4.02 -7.64
C ARG A 32 -11.33 3.09 -7.81
N MET A 33 -11.74 2.44 -6.74
CA MET A 33 -12.83 1.47 -6.71
C MET A 33 -13.84 1.91 -5.66
N GLN A 34 -15.11 2.00 -6.08
CA GLN A 34 -16.21 2.15 -5.14
C GLN A 34 -16.70 0.75 -4.76
N ARG A 35 -16.88 0.53 -3.45
CA ARG A 35 -17.35 -0.73 -2.87
C ARG A 35 -16.54 -1.99 -3.23
N PRO A 36 -15.21 -2.04 -2.98
CA PRO A 36 -14.47 -3.28 -3.16
C PRO A 36 -14.83 -4.31 -2.07
N ILE A 37 -15.59 -5.35 -2.44
CA ILE A 37 -16.03 -6.49 -1.61
C ILE A 37 -16.67 -6.05 -0.28
N ASP A 38 -15.85 -5.82 0.75
CA ASP A 38 -16.27 -5.43 2.10
C ASP A 38 -15.96 -3.96 2.45
N ALA A 39 -15.12 -3.30 1.66
CA ALA A 39 -14.74 -1.91 1.85
C ALA A 39 -15.74 -0.99 1.13
N GLU A 40 -15.91 0.22 1.67
CA GLU A 40 -16.72 1.25 1.03
C GLU A 40 -15.98 1.89 -0.15
N TYR A 41 -14.66 1.98 -0.03
CA TYR A 41 -13.80 2.63 -1.02
C TYR A 41 -12.41 2.02 -1.03
N GLY A 42 -11.79 2.00 -2.21
CA GLY A 42 -10.41 1.54 -2.38
C GLY A 42 -9.64 2.37 -3.40
N VAL A 43 -8.36 2.56 -3.14
CA VAL A 43 -7.39 3.14 -4.07
C VAL A 43 -6.25 2.16 -4.25
N SER A 44 -6.07 1.68 -5.48
CA SER A 44 -5.01 0.75 -5.85
C SER A 44 -3.96 1.43 -6.70
N PHE A 45 -2.71 1.31 -6.28
CA PHE A 45 -1.53 1.68 -7.05
C PHE A 45 -1.09 0.46 -7.85
N VAL A 46 -1.48 0.41 -9.13
CA VAL A 46 -1.26 -0.73 -10.02
C VAL A 46 0.06 -0.62 -10.74
N PHE A 47 0.85 -1.69 -10.77
CA PHE A 47 2.14 -1.70 -11.45
C PHE A 47 1.98 -1.63 -12.96
N ARG A 48 2.78 -0.78 -13.60
CA ARG A 48 2.85 -0.64 -15.05
C ARG A 48 4.29 -0.68 -15.51
N TYR A 49 4.57 -1.47 -16.54
CA TYR A 49 5.89 -1.55 -17.13
C TYR A 49 5.81 -1.74 -18.64
N LYS A 50 6.55 -0.92 -19.40
CA LYS A 50 6.59 -0.94 -20.88
C LYS A 50 5.20 -1.00 -21.54
N GLY A 51 4.26 -0.19 -21.06
CA GLY A 51 2.90 -0.10 -21.61
C GLY A 51 1.94 -1.20 -21.14
N LYS A 52 2.41 -2.24 -20.44
CA LYS A 52 1.57 -3.27 -19.84
C LYS A 52 1.23 -2.93 -18.39
N VAL A 53 -0.03 -3.11 -18.02
CA VAL A 53 -0.52 -3.00 -16.64
C VAL A 53 -0.56 -4.41 -16.06
N TYR A 54 -0.05 -4.54 -14.84
CA TYR A 54 0.01 -5.78 -14.07
C TYR A 54 -0.87 -5.62 -12.82
N ASP A 55 -0.48 -6.23 -11.71
CA ASP A 55 -1.27 -6.26 -10.48
C ASP A 55 -0.98 -5.08 -9.56
N GLU A 56 -1.77 -4.95 -8.49
CA GLU A 56 -1.61 -3.94 -7.47
C GLU A 56 -0.28 -4.08 -6.72
N VAL A 57 0.34 -2.94 -6.41
CA VAL A 57 1.54 -2.84 -5.56
C VAL A 57 1.17 -2.51 -4.12
N LEU A 58 0.18 -1.62 -3.97
CA LEU A 58 -0.33 -1.12 -2.71
C LEU A 58 -1.79 -0.77 -2.94
N THR A 59 -2.66 -1.27 -2.09
CA THR A 59 -4.07 -0.88 -2.08
C THR A 59 -4.40 -0.28 -0.73
N LEU A 60 -4.95 0.93 -0.74
CA LEU A 60 -5.51 1.61 0.42
C LEU A 60 -7.02 1.38 0.42
N LEU A 61 -7.58 1.01 1.56
CA LEU A 61 -8.98 0.63 1.72
C LEU A 61 -9.62 1.47 2.82
N VAL A 62 -10.89 1.79 2.64
CA VAL A 62 -11.71 2.51 3.61
C VAL A 62 -12.94 1.68 3.91
N TYR A 63 -13.16 1.41 5.19
CA TYR A 63 -14.25 0.60 5.69
C TYR A 63 -15.15 1.42 6.58
N ARG A 64 -16.47 1.26 6.42
CA ARG A 64 -17.48 1.88 7.28
C ARG A 64 -17.79 0.99 8.46
N MET A 65 -16.91 1.00 9.45
CA MET A 65 -17.07 0.25 10.69
C MET A 65 -16.23 0.87 11.81
N THR A 66 -16.54 0.50 13.05
CA THR A 66 -15.74 0.85 14.22
C THR A 66 -14.56 -0.10 14.42
N ARG A 67 -13.56 0.31 15.19
CA ARG A 67 -12.45 -0.58 15.56
C ARG A 67 -12.90 -1.83 16.34
N LYS A 68 -14.00 -1.76 17.08
CA LYS A 68 -14.58 -2.95 17.74
C LYS A 68 -15.06 -3.95 16.68
N GLN A 69 -15.87 -3.50 15.74
CA GLN A 69 -16.37 -4.33 14.63
C GLN A 69 -15.23 -4.89 13.76
N TRP A 70 -14.17 -4.11 13.55
CA TRP A 70 -12.96 -4.58 12.86
C TRP A 70 -12.36 -5.83 13.52
N ARG A 71 -12.23 -5.81 14.86
CA ARG A 71 -11.72 -6.95 15.63
C ARG A 71 -12.70 -8.11 15.66
N ASP A 72 -13.98 -7.83 15.87
CA ASP A 72 -15.03 -8.85 15.94
C ASP A 72 -15.15 -9.62 14.61
N LYS A 73 -14.88 -8.97 13.48
CA LYS A 73 -14.81 -9.60 12.15
C LYS A 73 -13.51 -10.36 11.86
N GLY A 74 -12.54 -10.33 12.77
CA GLY A 74 -11.30 -11.10 12.63
C GLY A 74 -10.30 -10.54 11.62
N TYR A 75 -10.42 -9.28 11.19
CA TYR A 75 -9.45 -8.66 10.27
C TYR A 75 -8.04 -8.53 10.86
N GLU A 76 -7.84 -8.74 12.17
CA GLU A 76 -6.50 -8.81 12.77
C GLU A 76 -5.64 -9.95 12.21
N ASN A 77 -6.28 -11.03 11.70
CA ASN A 77 -5.60 -12.16 11.08
C ASN A 77 -5.60 -12.11 9.54
N SER A 78 -6.12 -11.02 8.96
CA SER A 78 -6.19 -10.80 7.52
C SER A 78 -4.87 -10.21 6.98
N PRO A 79 -4.55 -10.40 5.68
CA PRO A 79 -3.50 -9.62 5.03
C PRO A 79 -3.78 -8.12 4.99
N ILE A 80 -4.99 -7.69 5.34
CA ILE A 80 -5.38 -6.29 5.42
C ILE A 80 -4.89 -5.69 6.75
N VAL A 81 -4.01 -4.71 6.67
CA VAL A 81 -3.38 -4.07 7.82
C VAL A 81 -4.05 -2.74 8.14
N PHE A 82 -4.46 -2.58 9.41
CA PHE A 82 -5.02 -1.34 9.93
C PHE A 82 -4.02 -0.16 9.86
N LEU A 83 -4.47 1.02 9.40
CA LEU A 83 -3.69 2.26 9.39
C LEU A 83 -4.18 3.27 10.43
N ALA A 84 -5.46 3.62 10.35
CA ALA A 84 -6.01 4.72 11.12
C ALA A 84 -7.53 4.59 11.24
N GLU A 85 -8.10 5.28 12.23
CA GLU A 85 -9.53 5.41 12.44
C GLU A 85 -9.89 6.90 12.45
N ARG A 86 -10.94 7.29 11.73
CA ARG A 86 -11.46 8.66 11.75
C ARG A 86 -12.95 8.68 11.42
N SER A 87 -13.74 9.35 12.27
CA SER A 87 -15.18 9.58 12.04
C SER A 87 -15.98 8.30 11.75
N GLY A 88 -15.68 7.20 12.46
CA GLY A 88 -16.37 5.91 12.25
C GLY A 88 -15.96 5.17 10.98
N LEU A 89 -14.83 5.57 10.37
CA LEU A 89 -14.21 4.89 9.24
C LEU A 89 -12.87 4.30 9.66
N ILE A 90 -12.59 3.09 9.19
CA ILE A 90 -11.29 2.45 9.29
C ILE A 90 -10.57 2.59 7.97
N PHE A 91 -9.35 3.12 8.02
CA PHE A 91 -8.42 3.17 6.92
C PHE A 91 -7.45 2.01 7.10
N ALA A 92 -7.25 1.24 6.04
CA ALA A 92 -6.37 0.08 6.03
C ALA A 92 -5.59 0.01 4.72
N TYR A 93 -4.61 -0.89 4.65
CA TYR A 93 -3.92 -1.20 3.41
C TYR A 93 -3.69 -2.68 3.24
N THR A 94 -3.48 -3.09 2.00
CA THR A 94 -3.00 -4.43 1.67
C THR A 94 -1.88 -4.34 0.63
N LEU A 95 -1.01 -5.33 0.64
CA LEU A 95 0.09 -5.52 -0.29
C LEU A 95 -0.09 -6.87 -0.99
N PRO A 96 0.37 -7.00 -2.25
CA PRO A 96 0.37 -8.29 -2.91
C PRO A 96 1.30 -9.28 -2.20
N GLU A 97 0.77 -10.45 -1.88
CA GLU A 97 1.56 -11.58 -1.39
C GLU A 97 2.30 -12.28 -2.52
N GLU A 98 1.69 -12.29 -3.72
CA GLU A 98 2.16 -12.99 -4.93
C GLU A 98 2.36 -12.08 -6.16
N LEU A 99 3.25 -12.51 -7.05
CA LEU A 99 3.87 -11.76 -8.13
C LEU A 99 2.91 -12.05 -9.27
N PRO A 100 2.67 -11.08 -10.16
CA PRO A 100 1.69 -11.26 -11.20
C PRO A 100 1.87 -12.58 -11.95
N ASP A 101 0.78 -13.32 -12.12
CA ASP A 101 0.78 -14.59 -12.88
C ASP A 101 1.31 -14.39 -14.29
N ALA A 102 1.18 -13.17 -14.83
CA ALA A 102 1.77 -12.74 -16.09
C ALA A 102 3.30 -12.89 -16.15
N PHE A 103 3.98 -13.03 -15.00
CA PHE A 103 5.40 -13.28 -14.88
C PHE A 103 5.78 -14.76 -14.77
N LEU A 104 4.81 -15.66 -14.70
CA LEU A 104 5.07 -17.10 -14.72
C LEU A 104 5.63 -17.53 -16.08
N ASP A 105 6.41 -18.60 -16.04
CA ASP A 105 6.89 -19.30 -17.21
C ASP A 105 5.74 -20.07 -17.91
N PRO A 106 5.95 -20.61 -19.12
CA PRO A 106 4.91 -21.38 -19.81
C PRO A 106 4.44 -22.61 -19.03
N SER A 107 5.29 -23.18 -18.17
CA SER A 107 4.95 -24.32 -17.31
C SER A 107 4.05 -23.93 -16.12
N LYS A 108 3.97 -22.62 -15.80
CA LYS A 108 3.30 -22.04 -14.63
C LYS A 108 3.82 -22.55 -13.29
N GLN A 109 4.99 -23.19 -13.27
CA GLN A 109 5.59 -23.71 -12.03
C GLN A 109 6.58 -22.72 -11.41
N ASN A 110 7.11 -21.77 -12.20
CA ASN A 110 8.08 -20.81 -11.71
C ASN A 110 7.95 -19.46 -12.44
N TYR A 111 8.56 -18.42 -11.90
CA TYR A 111 8.62 -17.12 -12.55
C TYR A 111 9.71 -17.07 -13.62
N ASP A 112 9.39 -16.50 -14.78
CA ASP A 112 10.33 -16.28 -15.88
C ASP A 112 11.20 -15.04 -15.58
N TYR A 113 12.26 -15.26 -14.79
CA TYR A 113 13.25 -14.24 -14.47
C TYR A 113 14.09 -13.80 -15.68
N LYS A 114 14.18 -14.61 -16.75
CA LYS A 114 14.91 -14.23 -17.97
C LYS A 114 14.15 -13.13 -18.71
N LYS A 115 12.84 -13.27 -18.85
CA LYS A 115 11.97 -12.31 -19.52
C LYS A 115 11.57 -11.14 -18.62
N TYR A 116 11.25 -11.41 -17.35
CA TYR A 116 10.67 -10.44 -16.42
C TYR A 116 11.60 -10.02 -15.29
N GLY A 117 12.90 -10.35 -15.34
CA GLY A 117 13.83 -10.05 -14.25
C GLY A 117 13.95 -8.57 -13.88
N ARG A 118 13.79 -7.63 -14.83
CA ARG A 118 13.73 -6.19 -14.53
C ARG A 118 12.40 -5.77 -13.87
N PRO A 119 11.22 -6.03 -14.46
CA PRO A 119 9.96 -5.68 -13.80
C PRO A 119 9.77 -6.38 -12.45
N ILE A 120 10.18 -7.64 -12.30
CA ILE A 120 10.14 -8.34 -11.00
C ILE A 120 10.98 -7.61 -9.95
N ARG A 121 12.22 -7.21 -10.27
CA ARG A 121 13.07 -6.46 -9.33
C ARG A 121 12.48 -5.12 -8.94
N LEU A 122 11.89 -4.40 -9.90
CA LEU A 122 11.19 -3.15 -9.62
C LEU A 122 10.00 -3.38 -8.69
N LEU A 123 9.14 -4.34 -9.02
CA LEU A 123 7.95 -4.65 -8.23
C LEU A 123 8.31 -5.08 -6.80
N LYS A 124 9.28 -6.00 -6.64
CA LYS A 124 9.81 -6.39 -5.32
C LYS A 124 10.32 -5.20 -4.52
N ARG A 125 11.03 -4.26 -5.14
CA ARG A 125 11.46 -3.03 -4.47
C ARG A 125 10.27 -2.18 -4.04
N MET A 126 9.28 -2.00 -4.91
CA MET A 126 8.10 -1.20 -4.62
C MET A 126 7.32 -1.78 -3.43
N VAL A 127 7.05 -3.09 -3.43
CA VAL A 127 6.29 -3.76 -2.37
C VAL A 127 7.08 -3.86 -1.07
N ASN A 128 8.32 -4.34 -1.12
CA ASN A 128 9.04 -4.73 0.10
C ASN A 128 9.76 -3.55 0.78
N LYS A 129 10.25 -2.59 -0.02
CA LYS A 129 11.07 -1.48 0.48
C LYS A 129 10.26 -0.19 0.59
N ASP A 130 9.52 0.14 -0.45
CA ASP A 130 8.91 1.46 -0.56
C ASP A 130 7.52 1.51 0.08
N ALA A 131 6.66 0.49 -0.12
CA ALA A 131 5.29 0.51 0.40
C ALA A 131 5.21 0.68 1.93
N PRO A 132 6.04 0.00 2.77
CA PRO A 132 6.06 0.23 4.22
C PRO A 132 6.47 1.65 4.61
N VAL A 133 7.27 2.33 3.79
CA VAL A 133 7.64 3.75 4.01
C VAL A 133 6.50 4.66 3.61
N ILE A 134 5.85 4.40 2.46
CA ILE A 134 4.72 5.17 1.94
C ILE A 134 3.57 5.17 2.95
N VAL A 135 3.16 4.01 3.46
CA VAL A 135 2.02 3.92 4.39
C VAL A 135 2.25 4.70 5.69
N LYS A 136 3.50 4.82 6.15
CA LYS A 136 3.85 5.66 7.33
C LYS A 136 3.64 7.16 7.08
N THR A 137 3.63 7.59 5.82
CA THR A 137 3.36 8.98 5.42
C THR A 137 1.87 9.29 5.29
N PHE A 138 0.99 8.31 5.53
CA PHE A 138 -0.45 8.51 5.51
C PHE A 138 -0.87 9.60 6.50
N ARG A 139 -1.55 10.63 6.00
CA ARG A 139 -2.08 11.75 6.78
C ARG A 139 -3.45 12.15 6.25
N PHE A 140 -4.28 12.74 7.10
CA PHE A 140 -5.51 13.37 6.64
C PHE A 140 -5.26 14.82 6.22
N ALA A 141 -5.72 15.21 5.04
CA ALA A 141 -5.69 16.61 4.60
C ALA A 141 -6.59 17.43 5.54
N GLY A 142 -6.03 18.48 6.13
CA GLY A 142 -6.70 19.33 7.12
C GLY A 142 -6.09 19.29 8.52
N VAL A 143 -5.10 18.43 8.78
CA VAL A 143 -4.25 18.57 9.97
C VAL A 143 -2.99 19.34 9.57
N SER A 144 -3.03 20.66 9.69
CA SER A 144 -1.80 21.46 9.88
C SER A 144 -1.01 20.78 11.00
N ALA A 145 0.24 20.41 10.72
CA ALA A 145 1.10 19.77 11.70
C ALA A 145 0.99 20.52 13.04
N PRO A 146 0.59 19.88 14.15
CA PRO A 146 0.63 20.55 15.42
C PRO A 146 2.10 20.90 15.69
N GLY A 147 2.37 22.19 15.84
CA GLY A 147 3.58 22.65 16.51
C GLY A 147 3.74 21.85 17.81
N ARG A 148 4.98 21.43 18.06
CA ARG A 148 5.47 20.77 19.27
C ARG A 148 4.47 20.72 20.43
N ILE A 149 3.90 19.55 20.70
CA ILE A 149 3.57 19.15 22.06
C ILE A 149 4.12 17.74 22.25
N SER A 150 5.13 17.65 23.11
CA SER A 150 5.68 16.39 23.61
C SER A 150 4.65 15.72 24.51
N CYS A 151 4.10 14.59 24.07
CA CYS A 151 3.51 13.62 24.98
C CYS A 151 4.07 12.24 24.63
N GLN A 152 4.79 11.66 25.59
CA GLN A 152 5.40 10.35 25.49
C GLN A 152 4.30 9.28 25.34
N ALA A 153 4.16 8.73 24.13
CA ALA A 153 3.42 7.48 23.93
C ALA A 153 4.43 6.33 23.97
N ARG A 154 4.18 5.36 24.86
CA ARG A 154 5.00 4.16 25.06
C ARG A 154 5.19 3.41 23.73
N PRO A 155 6.37 2.82 23.47
CA PRO A 155 6.60 2.06 22.26
C PRO A 155 5.76 0.78 22.29
N SER A 156 4.66 0.74 21.53
CA SER A 156 4.03 -0.53 21.18
C SER A 156 4.96 -1.23 20.19
N THR A 157 5.50 -2.36 20.63
CA THR A 157 6.34 -3.28 19.87
C THR A 157 5.78 -3.52 18.47
N PRO A 158 6.56 -3.38 17.39
CA PRO A 158 6.08 -3.73 16.06
C PRO A 158 5.86 -5.24 16.00
N LEU A 159 4.60 -5.65 15.85
CA LEU A 159 4.25 -7.00 15.45
C LEU A 159 4.88 -7.25 14.07
N ARG A 160 5.64 -8.34 14.03
CA ARG A 160 6.39 -8.86 12.89
C ARG A 160 5.49 -8.86 11.65
N ALA A 161 5.91 -8.14 10.61
CA ALA A 161 5.36 -8.34 9.28
C ALA A 161 5.64 -9.79 8.86
N SER A 162 4.58 -10.58 8.79
CA SER A 162 4.61 -11.94 8.27
C SER A 162 5.16 -11.93 6.84
N LYS A 163 6.18 -12.77 6.62
CA LYS A 163 6.76 -13.19 5.34
C LYS A 163 6.40 -12.33 4.12
N VAL A 164 7.19 -11.28 3.95
CA VAL A 164 7.31 -10.59 2.67
C VAL A 164 8.24 -11.43 1.78
N TRP A 165 7.76 -11.83 0.60
CA TRP A 165 8.51 -12.29 -0.58
C TRP A 165 9.92 -12.84 -0.34
N PRO A 166 10.17 -14.16 -0.49
CA PRO A 166 11.53 -14.67 -0.32
C PRO A 166 12.49 -14.01 -1.30
N TYR A 167 13.55 -13.42 -0.73
CA TYR A 167 14.74 -13.01 -1.47
C TYR A 167 15.53 -14.29 -1.76
N ARG A 168 15.48 -14.80 -3.00
CA ARG A 168 16.50 -15.76 -3.45
C ARG A 168 17.62 -14.99 -4.14
N PRO A 169 18.89 -15.22 -3.76
CA PRO A 169 20.05 -14.67 -4.45
C PRO A 169 20.14 -15.17 -5.90
#